data_AF-A0A356QZ06-F1
#
_entry.id   AF-A0A356QZ06-F1
#
_cell.length_a   1.000
_cell.length_b   1.000
_cell.length_c   1.000
_cell.angle_alpha   90.00
_cell.angle_beta   90.00
_cell.angle_gamma   90.00
#
_symmetry.space_group_name_H-M   'P 1'
#
loop_
_entity.id
_entity.type
_entity.pdbx_description
1 polymer ?
#
loop_
_entity_poly.entity_id
_entity_poly.type
_entity_poly.pdbx_seq_one_letter_code
_entity_poly.pdbx_strand_id
1 'polypeptide(L)'
;MILSSGALKADVPNVVTDIAPVHSLVSMVMKGIGEPQLLIPQNASPHYYAMRPSEARALQEANLVVYLGHDMTPWLEPLFETVAASAEPLDLSEVDGVLQLSYREGPVFGEQEGHDDHD
;
A
#
# COMPACT_ATOMS: atom_id res chain seq x y z
N MET A 1 -41.79 -13.66 16.52
CA MET A 1 -40.74 -13.64 15.47
C MET A 1 -39.42 -13.78 16.18
N ILE A 2 -38.82 -14.97 16.17
CA ILE A 2 -37.54 -15.26 16.83
C ILE A 2 -36.45 -15.01 15.78
N LEU A 3 -35.63 -13.98 15.95
CA LEU A 3 -34.41 -13.82 15.16
C LEU A 3 -33.34 -14.74 15.76
N SER A 4 -33.02 -15.82 15.06
CA SER A 4 -31.86 -16.64 15.39
C SER A 4 -30.59 -15.91 14.94
N SER A 5 -29.76 -15.48 15.87
CA SER A 5 -28.41 -14.99 15.59
C SER A 5 -27.51 -16.17 15.21
N GLY A 6 -27.43 -16.50 13.93
CA GLY A 6 -26.35 -17.34 13.40
C GLY A 6 -25.03 -16.57 13.46
N ALA A 7 -23.93 -17.25 13.80
CA ALA A 7 -22.60 -16.65 13.71
C ALA A 7 -22.29 -16.36 12.23
N LEU A 8 -22.32 -15.08 11.83
CA LEU A 8 -21.81 -14.64 10.54
C LEU A 8 -20.28 -14.76 10.58
N LYS A 9 -19.74 -15.68 9.80
CA LYS A 9 -18.30 -15.77 9.56
C LYS A 9 -18.00 -14.88 8.37
N ALA A 10 -17.35 -13.73 8.60
CA ALA A 10 -16.88 -12.88 7.51
C ALA A 10 -15.74 -13.58 6.77
N ASP A 11 -15.73 -13.46 5.44
CA ASP A 11 -14.58 -13.88 4.65
C ASP A 11 -13.38 -12.98 4.95
N VAL A 12 -12.18 -13.54 4.81
CA VAL A 12 -10.93 -12.80 5.00
C VAL A 12 -10.76 -11.86 3.82
N PRO A 13 -10.56 -10.55 4.04
CA PRO A 13 -10.41 -9.61 2.93
C PRO A 13 -9.14 -9.87 2.14
N ASN A 14 -9.21 -9.71 0.83
CA ASN A 14 -8.05 -9.61 -0.04
C ASN A 14 -7.38 -8.25 0.21
N VAL A 15 -6.21 -8.26 0.83
CA VAL A 15 -5.44 -7.04 1.12
C VAL A 15 -4.22 -6.97 0.22
N VAL A 16 -4.02 -5.83 -0.42
CA VAL A 16 -2.80 -5.51 -1.18
C VAL A 16 -2.03 -4.42 -0.44
N THR A 17 -0.71 -4.51 -0.48
CA THR A 17 0.21 -3.53 0.11
C THR A 17 1.22 -3.06 -0.91
N ASP A 18 1.64 -1.80 -0.82
CA ASP A 18 2.56 -1.19 -1.78
C ASP A 18 3.98 -1.75 -1.65
N ILE A 19 4.64 -1.56 -0.50
CA ILE A 19 6.06 -1.83 -0.26
C ILE A 19 6.26 -2.79 0.91
N ALA A 20 7.43 -3.43 0.96
CA ALA A 20 7.74 -4.47 1.94
C ALA A 20 7.60 -4.05 3.42
N PRO A 21 7.96 -2.81 3.84
CA PRO A 21 7.71 -2.36 5.20
C PRO A 21 6.22 -2.37 5.57
N VAL A 22 5.36 -1.87 4.68
CA VAL A 22 3.89 -1.84 4.88
C VAL A 22 3.33 -3.26 4.90
N HIS A 23 3.75 -4.12 3.96
CA HIS A 23 3.42 -5.54 3.95
C HIS A 23 3.72 -6.21 5.30
N SER A 24 4.90 -5.98 5.87
CA SER A 24 5.28 -6.57 7.16
C SER A 24 4.36 -6.14 8.30
N LEU A 25 3.93 -4.88 8.34
CA LEU A 25 2.99 -4.38 9.35
C LEU A 25 1.62 -5.05 9.19
N VAL A 26 1.12 -5.10 7.97
CA VAL A 26 -0.20 -5.68 7.66
C VAL A 26 -0.20 -7.19 7.89
N SER A 27 0.85 -7.93 7.52
CA SER A 27 0.99 -9.37 7.85
C SER A 27 0.91 -9.62 9.35
N MET A 28 1.48 -8.75 10.20
CA MET A 28 1.36 -8.90 11.66
C MET A 28 -0.08 -8.77 12.14
N VAL A 29 -0.87 -7.88 11.53
CA VAL A 29 -2.30 -7.70 11.84
C VAL A 29 -3.12 -8.89 11.32
N MET A 30 -2.82 -9.38 10.12
CA MET A 30 -3.54 -10.49 9.47
C MET A 30 -3.11 -11.88 9.96
N LYS A 31 -2.14 -11.95 10.87
CA LYS A 31 -1.58 -13.21 11.36
C LYS A 31 -2.67 -14.16 11.86
N GLY A 32 -2.73 -15.35 11.27
CA GLY A 32 -3.68 -16.41 11.64
C GLY A 32 -5.03 -16.35 10.91
N ILE A 33 -5.25 -15.31 10.09
CA ILE A 33 -6.45 -15.21 9.23
C ILE A 33 -6.10 -15.12 7.74
N GLY A 34 -4.96 -14.54 7.35
CA GLY A 34 -4.52 -14.46 5.96
C GLY A 34 -3.17 -13.78 5.81
N GLU A 35 -2.76 -13.52 4.57
CA GLU A 35 -1.55 -12.77 4.26
C GLU A 35 -1.87 -11.72 3.18
N PRO A 36 -1.38 -10.48 3.32
CA PRO A 36 -1.50 -9.48 2.26
C PRO A 36 -0.65 -9.86 1.05
N GLN A 37 -1.00 -9.33 -0.12
CA GLN A 37 -0.15 -9.39 -1.31
C GLN A 37 0.76 -8.16 -1.39
N LEU A 38 2.04 -8.37 -1.69
CA LEU A 38 3.01 -7.28 -1.92
C LEU A 38 3.00 -6.87 -3.40
N LEU A 39 2.76 -5.59 -3.66
CA LEU A 39 2.72 -5.05 -5.02
C LEU A 39 4.14 -4.80 -5.57
N ILE A 40 5.00 -4.13 -4.81
CA ILE A 40 6.34 -3.74 -5.24
C ILE A 40 7.36 -4.64 -4.53
N PRO A 41 8.07 -5.54 -5.24
CA PRO A 41 9.07 -6.40 -4.63
C PRO A 41 10.25 -5.59 -4.09
N GLN A 42 10.95 -6.14 -3.08
CA GLN A 42 12.04 -5.44 -2.36
C GLN A 42 13.19 -4.93 -3.24
N ASN A 43 13.37 -5.49 -4.44
CA ASN A 43 14.43 -5.13 -5.37
C ASN A 43 13.95 -4.17 -6.49
N ALA A 44 12.77 -3.58 -6.36
CA ALA A 44 12.21 -2.61 -7.29
C ALA A 44 12.03 -1.24 -6.64
N SER A 45 12.18 -0.17 -7.45
CA SER A 45 11.95 1.19 -6.99
C SER A 45 10.45 1.49 -6.91
N PRO A 46 9.95 2.05 -5.80
CA PRO A 46 8.54 2.37 -5.63
C PRO A 46 8.10 3.60 -6.42
N HIS A 47 9.01 4.47 -6.86
CA HIS A 47 8.64 5.68 -7.60
C HIS A 47 8.23 5.43 -9.06
N TYR A 48 8.69 4.32 -9.68
CA TYR A 48 8.50 4.05 -11.12
C TYR A 48 8.24 2.57 -11.44
N TYR A 49 7.50 1.86 -10.58
CA TYR A 49 7.29 0.43 -10.77
C TYR A 49 6.31 0.13 -11.91
N ALA A 50 6.70 -0.79 -12.80
CA ALA A 50 5.82 -1.32 -13.83
C ALA A 50 5.18 -2.63 -13.35
N MET A 51 3.89 -2.59 -13.05
CA MET A 51 3.15 -3.76 -12.56
C MET A 51 3.13 -4.90 -13.57
N ARG A 52 3.33 -6.11 -13.07
CA ARG A 52 3.09 -7.37 -13.77
C ARG A 52 1.58 -7.62 -13.89
N PRO A 53 1.12 -8.39 -14.89
CA PRO A 53 -0.31 -8.72 -15.03
C PRO A 53 -0.94 -9.37 -13.80
N SER A 54 -0.17 -10.17 -13.05
CA SER A 54 -0.64 -10.78 -11.79
C SER A 54 -0.85 -9.75 -10.68
N GLU A 55 -0.04 -8.69 -10.64
CA GLU A 55 -0.17 -7.61 -9.65
C GLU A 55 -1.36 -6.71 -9.97
N ALA A 56 -1.56 -6.36 -11.24
CA ALA A 56 -2.74 -5.64 -11.67
C ALA A 56 -4.03 -6.42 -11.33
N ARG A 57 -4.01 -7.74 -11.50
CA ARG A 57 -5.12 -8.61 -11.10
C ARG A 57 -5.33 -8.64 -9.58
N ALA A 58 -4.25 -8.74 -8.80
CA ALA A 58 -4.32 -8.67 -7.35
C ALA A 58 -4.95 -7.36 -6.87
N LEU A 59 -4.55 -6.24 -7.48
CA LEU A 59 -5.08 -4.92 -7.20
C LEU A 59 -6.56 -4.80 -7.59
N GLN A 60 -6.97 -5.40 -8.70
CA GLN A 60 -8.37 -5.44 -9.15
C GLN A 60 -9.28 -6.28 -8.22
N GLU A 61 -8.74 -7.37 -7.66
CA GLU A 61 -9.48 -8.27 -6.77
C GLU A 61 -9.37 -7.86 -5.28
N ALA A 62 -8.67 -6.76 -4.98
CA ALA A 62 -8.45 -6.27 -3.63
C ALA A 62 -9.75 -5.74 -3.01
N ASN A 63 -9.94 -6.00 -1.72
CA ASN A 63 -10.95 -5.33 -0.91
C ASN A 63 -10.38 -4.10 -0.21
N LEU A 64 -9.08 -4.12 0.10
CA LEU A 64 -8.35 -3.05 0.78
C LEU A 64 -6.95 -2.94 0.17
N VAL A 65 -6.52 -1.71 -0.12
CA VAL A 65 -5.15 -1.39 -0.49
C VAL A 65 -4.54 -0.51 0.59
N VAL A 66 -3.55 -1.03 1.32
CA VAL A 66 -2.82 -0.26 2.34
C VAL A 66 -1.51 0.21 1.75
N TYR A 67 -1.29 1.51 1.67
CA TYR A 67 -0.09 2.09 1.06
C TYR A 67 0.50 3.21 1.92
N LEU A 68 1.77 3.53 1.71
CA LEU A 68 2.47 4.50 2.56
C LEU A 68 1.98 5.94 2.33
N GLY A 69 1.69 6.30 1.08
CA GLY A 69 1.20 7.60 0.67
C GLY A 69 1.79 8.10 -0.66
N HIS A 70 1.31 9.26 -1.12
CA HIS A 70 1.69 9.87 -2.40
C HIS A 70 3.21 9.96 -2.60
N ASP A 71 3.95 10.40 -1.58
CA ASP A 71 5.40 10.64 -1.66
C ASP A 71 6.21 9.38 -1.99
N MET A 72 5.66 8.18 -1.76
CA MET A 72 6.35 6.91 -2.01
C MET A 72 5.89 6.23 -3.31
N THR A 73 4.58 6.17 -3.55
CA THR A 73 3.98 5.49 -4.71
C THR A 73 2.96 6.39 -5.41
N PRO A 74 3.39 7.53 -5.99
CA PRO A 74 2.47 8.53 -6.54
C PRO A 74 1.66 8.00 -7.73
N TRP A 75 2.19 6.99 -8.43
CA TRP A 75 1.52 6.34 -9.55
C TRP A 75 0.37 5.40 -9.14
N LEU A 76 0.25 5.06 -7.85
CA LEU A 76 -0.77 4.13 -7.38
C LEU A 76 -2.15 4.80 -7.25
N GLU A 77 -2.21 6.07 -6.85
CA GLU A 77 -3.47 6.79 -6.64
C GLU A 77 -4.38 6.85 -7.88
N PRO A 78 -3.89 7.15 -9.10
CA PRO A 78 -4.72 7.12 -10.30
C PRO A 78 -5.31 5.73 -10.61
N LEU A 79 -4.72 4.66 -10.04
CA LEU A 79 -5.20 3.30 -10.24
C LEU A 79 -6.41 2.95 -9.37
N PHE A 80 -6.66 3.69 -8.28
CA PHE A 80 -7.86 3.51 -7.45
C PHE A 80 -9.13 3.85 -8.22
N GLU A 81 -9.08 4.78 -9.16
CA GLU A 81 -10.23 5.13 -10.01
C GLU A 81 -10.42 4.19 -11.22
N THR A 82 -9.49 3.27 -11.46
CA THR A 82 -9.46 2.47 -12.70
C THR A 82 -9.33 0.97 -12.43
N VAL A 83 -8.15 0.51 -11.99
CA VAL A 83 -7.86 -0.90 -11.75
C VAL A 83 -8.44 -1.37 -10.43
N ALA A 84 -8.29 -0.57 -9.37
CA ALA A 84 -8.68 -0.89 -7.99
C ALA A 84 -10.02 -0.25 -7.59
N ALA A 85 -10.91 0.04 -8.54
CA ALA A 85 -12.15 0.80 -8.31
C ALA A 85 -13.14 0.18 -7.30
N SER A 86 -12.92 -1.06 -6.88
CA SER A 86 -13.73 -1.73 -5.85
C SER A 86 -13.01 -1.91 -4.51
N ALA A 87 -11.73 -1.51 -4.43
CA ALA A 87 -10.94 -1.60 -3.22
C ALA A 87 -11.03 -0.29 -2.43
N GLU A 88 -11.04 -0.39 -1.11
CA GLU A 88 -10.86 0.77 -0.24
C GLU A 88 -9.37 1.13 -0.17
N PRO A 89 -8.94 2.34 -0.56
CA PRO A 89 -7.57 2.79 -0.34
C PRO A 89 -7.38 3.30 1.09
N LEU A 90 -6.28 2.89 1.74
CA LEU A 90 -5.87 3.39 3.05
C LEU A 90 -4.46 3.98 2.96
N ASP A 91 -4.40 5.31 2.94
CA ASP A 91 -3.16 6.08 2.98
C ASP A 91 -2.62 6.14 4.41
N LEU A 92 -1.54 5.42 4.69
CA LEU A 92 -0.94 5.40 6.03
C LEU A 92 -0.36 6.75 6.44
N SER A 93 -0.01 7.63 5.51
CA SER A 93 0.51 8.96 5.85
C SER A 93 -0.57 9.91 6.37
N GLU A 94 -1.84 9.63 6.07
CA GLU A 94 -2.99 10.46 6.43
C GLU A 94 -3.85 9.87 7.56
N VAL A 95 -3.50 8.68 8.09
CA VAL A 95 -4.23 8.06 9.20
C VAL A 95 -4.09 8.88 10.49
N ASP A 96 -5.22 9.14 11.14
CA ASP A 96 -5.27 9.78 12.45
C ASP A 96 -4.34 9.10 13.48
N GLY A 97 -3.48 9.90 14.11
CA GLY A 97 -2.52 9.44 15.11
C GLY A 97 -1.16 9.03 14.55
N VAL A 98 -0.95 9.08 13.23
CA VAL A 98 0.37 8.94 12.62
C VAL A 98 1.21 10.19 12.88
N LEU A 99 2.39 10.00 13.46
CA LEU A 99 3.36 11.06 13.67
C LEU A 99 4.23 11.20 12.42
N GLN A 100 3.95 12.23 11.60
CA GLN A 100 4.83 12.60 10.51
C GLN A 100 6.09 13.29 11.06
N LEU A 101 7.25 12.76 10.70
CA LEU A 101 8.55 13.33 11.03
C LEU A 101 9.12 14.05 9.82
N SER A 102 9.76 15.20 10.03
CA SER A 102 10.49 15.90 8.97
C SER A 102 11.63 15.02 8.42
N TYR A 103 11.95 15.24 7.14
CA TYR A 103 13.14 14.68 6.53
C TYR A 103 14.38 15.03 7.37
N ARG A 104 15.32 14.09 7.43
CA ARG A 104 16.56 14.29 8.17
C ARG A 104 17.48 15.20 7.36
N GLU A 105 18.03 16.21 8.02
CA GLU A 105 18.99 17.13 7.42
C GLU A 105 20.42 16.84 7.92
N GLY A 106 21.42 17.28 7.15
CA GLY A 106 22.83 17.26 7.55
C GLY A 106 23.76 16.49 6.59
N PRO A 107 25.08 16.50 6.83
CA PRO A 107 26.09 16.00 5.88
C PRO A 107 25.94 14.52 5.48
N VAL A 108 25.29 13.72 6.34
CA VAL A 108 25.04 12.28 6.12
C VAL A 108 23.75 12.04 5.32
N PHE A 109 22.82 13.00 5.33
CA PHE A 109 21.52 12.94 4.69
C PHE A 109 21.40 13.95 3.55
N GLY A 110 22.54 14.31 2.94
CA GLY A 110 22.77 15.53 2.16
C GLY A 110 21.67 15.93 1.17
N GLU A 111 21.61 17.24 0.92
CA GLU A 111 20.79 17.87 -0.12
C GLU A 111 21.02 17.10 -1.43
N GLN A 112 19.97 16.46 -1.96
CA GLN A 112 20.00 15.91 -3.30
C GLN A 112 20.14 17.10 -4.25
N GLU A 113 21.36 17.48 -4.60
CA GLU A 113 21.59 18.35 -5.75
C GLU A 113 20.91 17.66 -6.94
N GLY A 114 19.86 18.30 -7.45
CA GLY A 114 19.16 17.84 -8.63
C GLY A 114 20.18 17.61 -9.74
N HIS A 115 20.16 16.41 -10.32
CA HIS A 115 20.85 16.13 -11.56
C HIS A 115 20.14 16.93 -12.67
N ASP A 116 20.43 18.22 -12.75
CA ASP A 116 20.13 19.05 -13.92
C ASP A 116 21.25 18.85 -14.95
N ASP A 117 20.83 18.78 -16.20
CA ASP A 117 21.60 18.75 -17.45
C ASP A 117 22.42 17.50 -17.79
N HIS A 118 21.78 16.60 -18.55
CA HIS A 118 22.43 16.05 -19.74
C HIS A 118 21.48 16.17 -20.95
N ASP A 119 21.94 16.94 -21.94
CA ASP A 119 21.39 17.09 -23.31
C ASP A 119 20.89 15.78 -23.96
#